data_AF-A0A6I5RFG2-F1
#
_entry.id   AF-A0A6I5RFG2-F1
#
_cell.length_a   1.000
_cell.length_b   1.000
_cell.length_c   1.000
_cell.angle_alpha   90.00
_cell.angle_beta   90.00
_cell.angle_gamma   90.00
#
_symmetry.space_group_name_H-M   'P 1'
#
loop_
_entity.id
_entity.type
_entity.pdbx_description
1 polymer ?
#
loop_
_entity_poly.entity_id
_entity_poly.type
_entity_poly.pdbx_seq_one_letter_code
_entity_poly.pdbx_strand_id
1 'polypeptide(L)'
;MCPHASDRMDSYRRSRDAQKNIKLFRGEFWPDAWIGPTVPQTAPDYAEKMAHLERVFQSANILRECSCNWRDGLISEPFNWYLKGQNGDRVDSESDATAAEAEQQLQRWMDWVEQQAINADPKSTNFQQSDPWAEFVLSLGVTGEGALRLWQPARYAEADDPIHRIHLHAPKAGTVTVDRSESDGFIDEIRYTYHSGEETQTMDGDVVAIATPEADDPLTVDSGGRWLIQYTAGESIFTPSVKRLQNALNHALTMMVRNSEVAGFREKVFANAELPEGDVERGPGRDLYLYGVPAGDPSSPEYAPVTIHESEPVDNASLGAAIEGRRVFNLVAAAY
;
A
#
# COMPACT_ATOMS: atom_id res chain seq x y z
N MET A 1 -17.16 26.02 22.20
CA MET A 1 -15.93 26.68 21.71
C MET A 1 -15.56 26.03 20.38
N CYS A 2 -15.29 26.81 19.33
CA CYS A 2 -14.93 26.26 18.02
C CYS A 2 -13.44 25.90 18.03
N PRO A 3 -13.05 24.67 17.63
CA PRO A 3 -11.65 24.31 17.48
C PRO A 3 -10.95 25.30 16.54
N HIS A 4 -9.75 25.74 16.91
CA HIS A 4 -8.97 26.67 16.11
C HIS A 4 -8.78 26.12 14.68
N ALA A 5 -8.93 26.97 13.67
CA ALA A 5 -8.88 26.56 12.26
C ALA A 5 -7.54 25.88 11.85
N SER A 6 -6.48 26.05 12.65
CA SER A 6 -5.17 25.46 12.41
C SER A 6 -5.12 23.95 12.70
N ASP A 7 -5.65 23.47 13.83
CA ASP A 7 -5.69 22.04 14.17
C ASP A 7 -6.60 21.25 13.22
N ARG A 8 -7.72 21.86 12.80
CA ARG A 8 -8.59 21.28 11.76
C ARG A 8 -7.89 21.19 10.40
N MET A 9 -7.07 22.18 10.04
CA MET A 9 -6.30 22.15 8.80
C MET A 9 -5.19 21.10 8.83
N ASP A 10 -4.52 20.91 9.97
CA ASP A 10 -3.45 19.91 10.10
C ASP A 10 -3.99 18.48 10.16
N SER A 11 -5.11 18.24 10.85
CA SER A 11 -5.84 16.97 10.79
C SER A 11 -6.30 16.63 9.36
N TYR A 12 -6.87 17.60 8.65
CA TYR A 12 -7.30 17.42 7.26
C TYR A 12 -6.14 17.14 6.30
N ARG A 13 -4.99 17.82 6.48
CA ARG A 13 -3.77 17.57 5.70
C ARG A 13 -3.21 16.17 5.95
N ARG A 14 -3.14 15.74 7.22
CA ARG A 14 -2.71 14.38 7.58
C ARG A 14 -3.61 13.32 6.97
N SER A 15 -4.93 13.48 7.06
CA SER A 15 -5.90 12.56 6.45
C SER A 15 -5.72 12.44 4.93
N ARG A 16 -5.52 13.56 4.22
CA ARG A 16 -5.29 13.54 2.77
C ARG A 16 -3.96 12.88 2.39
N ASP A 17 -2.90 13.17 3.14
CA ASP A 17 -1.57 12.58 2.90
C ASP A 17 -1.56 11.08 3.24
N ALA A 18 -2.29 10.66 4.29
CA ALA A 18 -2.50 9.27 4.65
C ALA A 18 -3.23 8.51 3.52
N GLN A 19 -4.31 9.05 2.97
CA GLN A 19 -5.02 8.47 1.82
C GLN A 19 -4.10 8.30 0.61
N LYS A 20 -3.26 9.31 0.31
CA LYS A 20 -2.27 9.21 -0.76
C LYS A 20 -1.24 8.11 -0.49
N ASN A 21 -0.76 7.99 0.74
CA ASN A 21 0.19 6.95 1.13
C ASN A 21 -0.42 5.55 1.02
N ILE A 22 -1.69 5.38 1.40
CA ILE A 22 -2.41 4.11 1.25
C ILE A 22 -2.48 3.70 -0.23
N LYS A 23 -2.80 4.63 -1.14
CA LYS A 23 -2.80 4.35 -2.59
C LYS A 23 -1.43 3.90 -3.08
N LEU A 24 -0.38 4.62 -2.69
CA LEU A 24 1.01 4.26 -3.03
C LEU A 24 1.37 2.87 -2.50
N PHE A 25 1.01 2.55 -1.26
CA PHE A 25 1.23 1.24 -0.67
C PHE A 25 0.47 0.12 -1.42
N ARG A 26 -0.75 0.39 -1.89
CA ARG A 26 -1.55 -0.57 -2.68
C ARG A 26 -1.05 -0.74 -4.11
N GLY A 27 -0.15 0.13 -4.57
CA GLY A 27 0.34 0.13 -5.95
C GLY A 27 -0.59 0.88 -6.91
N GLU A 28 -1.53 1.66 -6.38
CA GLU A 28 -2.41 2.55 -7.16
C GLU A 28 -1.63 3.82 -7.51
N PHE A 29 -0.66 3.69 -8.42
CA PHE A 29 0.29 4.74 -8.78
C PHE A 29 -0.23 5.70 -9.87
N TRP A 30 -1.05 5.21 -10.80
CA TRP A 30 -1.56 6.04 -11.89
C TRP A 30 -2.82 6.82 -11.47
N PRO A 31 -2.98 8.10 -11.89
CA PRO A 31 -2.03 8.94 -12.63
C PRO A 31 -1.04 9.71 -11.74
N ASP A 32 -1.22 9.69 -10.41
CA ASP A 32 -0.55 10.59 -9.45
C ASP A 32 0.98 10.44 -9.38
N ALA A 33 1.53 9.29 -9.78
CA ALA A 33 2.96 8.99 -9.75
C ALA A 33 3.68 9.33 -11.06
N TRP A 34 2.95 9.66 -12.14
CA TRP A 34 3.57 10.00 -13.42
C TRP A 34 4.23 11.37 -13.36
N ILE A 35 5.55 11.41 -13.60
CA ILE A 35 6.36 12.63 -13.63
C ILE A 35 6.96 12.93 -15.00
N GLY A 36 6.64 12.11 -16.00
CA GLY A 36 7.15 12.28 -17.36
C GLY A 36 6.33 13.29 -18.18
N PRO A 37 6.68 13.46 -19.46
CA PRO A 37 5.97 14.39 -20.33
C PRO A 37 4.50 14.01 -20.46
N THR A 38 3.63 15.02 -20.40
CA THR A 38 2.20 14.90 -20.66
C THR A 38 1.81 15.76 -21.85
N VAL A 39 0.74 15.37 -22.53
CA VAL A 39 0.18 16.15 -23.64
C VAL A 39 -0.66 17.29 -23.04
N PRO A 40 -0.67 18.49 -23.62
CA PRO A 40 -1.61 19.53 -23.19
C PRO A 40 -3.06 19.04 -23.26
N GLN A 41 -3.86 19.32 -22.24
CA GLN A 41 -5.29 18.92 -22.20
C GLN A 41 -6.11 19.50 -23.36
N THR A 42 -5.64 20.59 -23.95
CA THR A 42 -6.26 21.26 -25.10
C THR A 42 -5.97 20.57 -26.44
N ALA A 43 -5.06 19.60 -26.47
CA ALA A 43 -4.72 18.88 -27.70
C ALA A 43 -5.88 17.94 -28.13
N PRO A 44 -6.25 17.88 -29.42
CA PRO A 44 -7.33 17.01 -29.91
C PRO A 44 -7.13 15.52 -29.59
N ASP A 45 -5.88 15.09 -29.45
CA ASP A 45 -5.46 13.71 -29.21
C ASP A 45 -5.05 13.43 -27.76
N TYR A 46 -5.35 14.36 -26.83
CA TYR A 46 -4.98 14.23 -25.42
C TYR A 46 -5.48 12.91 -24.80
N ALA A 47 -6.78 12.60 -24.96
CA ALA A 47 -7.39 11.43 -24.34
C ALA A 47 -6.77 10.11 -24.86
N GLU A 48 -6.55 10.01 -26.17
CA GLU A 48 -5.93 8.84 -26.79
C GLU A 48 -4.48 8.66 -26.31
N LYS A 49 -3.70 9.74 -26.29
CA LYS A 49 -2.30 9.69 -25.85
C LYS A 49 -2.15 9.38 -24.36
N MET A 50 -3.03 9.92 -23.51
CA MET A 50 -3.03 9.59 -22.08
C MET A 50 -3.47 8.15 -21.81
N ALA A 51 -4.46 7.64 -22.55
CA ALA A 51 -4.86 6.23 -22.45
C ALA A 51 -3.74 5.29 -22.92
N HIS A 52 -3.02 5.66 -23.98
CA HIS A 52 -1.84 4.90 -24.41
C HIS A 52 -0.74 4.92 -23.35
N LEU A 53 -0.49 6.08 -22.73
CA LEU A 53 0.49 6.22 -21.65
C LEU A 53 0.12 5.39 -20.42
N GLU A 54 -1.15 5.39 -20.03
CA GLU A 54 -1.69 4.54 -18.95
C GLU A 54 -1.49 3.06 -19.26
N ARG A 55 -1.81 2.63 -20.49
CA ARG A 55 -1.65 1.23 -20.92
C ARG A 55 -0.20 0.74 -20.81
N VAL A 56 0.78 1.60 -21.10
CA VAL A 56 2.21 1.24 -21.04
C VAL A 56 2.86 1.57 -19.70
N PHE A 57 2.13 2.17 -18.77
CA PHE A 57 2.66 2.55 -17.47
C PHE A 57 3.12 1.30 -16.71
N GLN A 58 4.40 1.29 -16.36
CA GLN A 58 5.02 0.23 -15.58
C GLN A 58 5.34 0.75 -14.19
N SER A 59 5.02 -0.06 -13.19
CA SER A 59 5.36 0.24 -11.80
C SER A 59 5.89 -0.98 -11.07
N ALA A 60 6.81 -0.74 -10.15
CA ALA A 60 7.28 -1.73 -9.18
C ALA A 60 6.93 -1.20 -7.80
N ASN A 61 6.16 -1.94 -7.01
CA ASN A 61 5.69 -1.47 -5.71
C ASN A 61 6.73 -1.70 -4.60
N ILE A 62 7.88 -1.04 -4.74
CA ILE A 62 9.00 -1.12 -3.78
C ILE A 62 8.59 -0.54 -2.43
N LEU A 63 7.73 0.49 -2.41
CA LEU A 63 7.17 1.04 -1.18
C LEU A 63 6.47 -0.04 -0.34
N ARG A 64 5.64 -0.88 -0.96
CA ARG A 64 4.98 -1.99 -0.25
C ARG A 64 5.99 -2.99 0.30
N GLU A 65 6.97 -3.38 -0.51
CA GLU A 65 8.01 -4.32 -0.08
C GLU A 65 8.80 -3.78 1.12
N CYS A 66 9.30 -2.55 1.04
CA CYS A 66 10.03 -1.92 2.15
C CYS A 66 9.17 -1.77 3.41
N SER A 67 7.90 -1.37 3.27
CA SER A 67 7.00 -1.24 4.42
C SER A 67 6.70 -2.59 5.08
N CYS A 68 6.48 -3.64 4.29
CA CYS A 68 6.27 -4.98 4.81
C CYS A 68 7.53 -5.50 5.51
N ASN A 69 8.71 -5.34 4.90
CA ASN A 69 9.98 -5.75 5.52
C ASN A 69 10.26 -4.97 6.81
N TRP A 70 9.96 -3.67 6.85
CA TRP A 70 10.11 -2.85 8.05
C TRP A 70 9.15 -3.30 9.16
N ARG A 71 7.88 -3.56 8.83
CA ARG A 71 6.91 -4.14 9.75
C ARG A 71 7.42 -5.48 10.29
N ASP A 72 7.81 -6.39 9.42
CA ASP A 72 8.27 -7.73 9.80
C ASP A 72 9.53 -7.63 10.68
N GLY A 73 10.44 -6.70 10.40
CA GLY A 73 11.60 -6.44 11.26
C GLY A 73 11.27 -5.96 12.68
N LEU A 74 10.06 -5.41 12.90
CA LEU A 74 9.62 -4.93 14.22
C LEU A 74 8.80 -5.96 15.01
N ILE A 75 8.09 -6.86 14.32
CA ILE A 75 7.12 -7.77 14.93
C ILE A 75 7.36 -9.25 14.63
N SER A 76 8.45 -9.61 13.93
CA SER A 76 8.79 -11.01 13.63
C SER A 76 9.25 -11.81 14.84
N GLU A 77 9.80 -11.13 15.85
CA GLU A 77 10.17 -11.77 17.11
C GLU A 77 9.02 -11.65 18.13
N PRO A 78 8.75 -12.71 18.91
CA PRO A 78 7.77 -12.65 19.98
C PRO A 78 8.09 -11.53 20.97
N PHE A 79 7.05 -10.81 21.42
CA PHE A 79 7.23 -9.77 22.43
C PHE A 79 7.73 -10.36 23.75
N ASN A 80 8.81 -9.81 24.27
CA ASN A 80 9.20 -10.03 25.66
C ASN A 80 8.45 -9.02 26.54
N TRP A 81 7.57 -9.51 27.39
CA TRP A 81 6.76 -8.70 28.28
C TRP A 81 6.85 -9.24 29.71
N TYR A 82 6.51 -8.40 30.69
CA TYR A 82 6.52 -8.74 32.11
C TYR A 82 5.64 -7.75 32.87
N LEU A 83 5.11 -8.16 34.03
CA LEU A 83 4.34 -7.25 34.88
C LEU A 83 5.24 -6.31 35.67
N LYS A 84 4.77 -5.08 35.84
CA LYS A 84 5.37 -4.07 36.73
C LYS A 84 4.42 -3.76 37.87
N GLY A 85 4.97 -3.68 39.08
CA GLY A 85 4.24 -3.25 40.26
C GLY A 85 3.93 -1.76 40.23
N GLN A 86 3.14 -1.27 41.20
CA GLN A 86 2.82 0.16 41.31
C GLN A 86 4.05 1.05 41.57
N ASN A 87 5.12 0.47 42.12
CA ASN A 87 6.44 1.10 42.28
C ASN A 87 7.25 1.18 40.97
N GLY A 88 6.78 0.58 39.87
CA GLY A 88 7.45 0.56 38.57
C GLY A 88 8.51 -0.53 38.42
N ASP A 89 8.81 -1.27 39.48
CA ASP A 89 9.73 -2.41 39.46
C ASP A 89 9.06 -3.64 38.82
N ARG A 90 9.86 -4.48 38.17
CA ARG A 90 9.38 -5.77 37.66
C ARG A 90 8.90 -6.62 38.82
N VAL A 91 7.71 -7.19 38.69
CA VAL A 91 7.20 -8.16 39.65
C VAL A 91 7.92 -9.49 39.41
N ASP A 92 8.43 -10.09 40.47
CA ASP A 92 9.03 -11.42 40.41
C ASP A 92 7.95 -12.50 40.50
N SER A 93 7.47 -12.92 39.34
CA SER A 93 6.44 -13.95 39.18
C SER A 93 6.84 -15.32 39.73
N GLU A 94 8.13 -15.60 39.94
CA GLU A 94 8.55 -16.85 40.59
C GLU A 94 8.24 -16.82 42.10
N SER A 95 8.16 -15.62 42.69
CA SER A 95 7.93 -15.40 44.11
C SER A 95 6.49 -15.01 44.47
N ASP A 96 5.72 -14.48 43.50
CA ASP A 96 4.33 -14.05 43.67
C ASP A 96 3.38 -14.87 42.80
N ALA A 97 2.60 -15.74 43.44
CA ALA A 97 1.63 -16.61 42.77
C ALA A 97 0.53 -15.82 42.03
N THR A 98 0.17 -14.63 42.50
CA THR A 98 -0.85 -13.78 41.86
C THR A 98 -0.32 -13.19 40.58
N ALA A 99 0.95 -12.76 40.59
CA ALA A 99 1.63 -12.27 39.41
C ALA A 99 1.81 -13.38 38.37
N ALA A 100 2.22 -14.58 38.80
CA ALA A 100 2.31 -15.75 37.93
C ALA A 100 0.98 -16.10 37.26
N GLU A 101 -0.13 -16.08 38.02
CA GLU A 101 -1.46 -16.34 37.47
C GLU A 101 -1.88 -15.26 36.47
N ALA A 102 -1.66 -13.98 36.79
CA ALA A 102 -1.96 -12.87 35.89
C ALA A 102 -1.14 -12.94 34.60
N GLU A 103 0.15 -13.29 34.68
CA GLU A 103 1.00 -13.51 33.51
C GLU A 103 0.49 -14.68 32.66
N GLN A 104 0.12 -15.80 33.28
CA GLN A 104 -0.43 -16.93 32.56
C GLN A 104 -1.73 -16.56 31.84
N GLN A 105 -2.63 -15.81 32.46
CA GLN A 105 -3.86 -15.35 31.82
C GLN A 105 -3.56 -14.41 30.65
N LEU A 106 -2.66 -13.45 30.82
CA LEU A 106 -2.30 -12.54 29.72
C LEU A 106 -1.66 -13.28 28.54
N GLN A 107 -0.78 -14.25 28.79
CA GLN A 107 -0.20 -15.08 27.73
C GLN A 107 -1.29 -15.86 26.97
N ARG A 108 -2.22 -16.49 27.70
CA ARG A 108 -3.36 -17.21 27.10
C ARG A 108 -4.21 -16.29 26.21
N TRP A 109 -4.42 -15.05 26.64
CA TRP A 109 -5.13 -14.05 25.83
C TRP A 109 -4.37 -13.68 24.56
N MET A 110 -3.05 -13.46 24.65
CA MET A 110 -2.23 -13.15 23.48
C MET A 110 -2.20 -14.30 22.48
N ASP A 111 -2.03 -15.53 22.96
CA ASP A 111 -2.07 -16.74 22.12
C ASP A 111 -3.45 -16.86 21.42
N TRP A 112 -4.54 -16.52 22.13
CA TRP A 112 -5.88 -16.47 21.54
C TRP A 112 -5.98 -15.41 20.44
N VAL A 113 -5.50 -14.20 20.66
CA VAL A 113 -5.50 -13.12 19.66
C VAL A 113 -4.72 -13.53 18.42
N GLU A 114 -3.55 -14.15 18.59
CA GLU A 114 -2.72 -14.66 17.49
C GLU A 114 -3.45 -15.77 16.70
N GLN A 115 -4.05 -16.74 17.39
CA GLN A 115 -4.83 -17.80 16.74
C GLN A 115 -6.01 -17.24 15.93
N GLN A 116 -6.67 -16.19 16.43
CA GLN A 116 -7.75 -15.54 15.69
C GLN A 116 -7.27 -14.83 14.43
N ALA A 117 -6.07 -14.25 14.45
CA ALA A 117 -5.44 -13.69 13.27
C ALA A 117 -5.10 -14.78 12.23
N ILE A 118 -4.59 -15.94 12.66
CA ILE A 118 -4.26 -17.06 11.78
C ILE A 118 -5.52 -17.68 11.15
N ASN A 119 -6.59 -17.83 11.93
CA ASN A 119 -7.82 -18.48 11.49
C ASN A 119 -8.71 -17.61 10.61
N ALA A 120 -8.34 -16.35 10.38
CA ALA A 120 -9.10 -15.45 9.55
C ALA A 120 -8.90 -15.76 8.05
N ASP A 121 -9.95 -15.64 7.24
CA ASP A 121 -9.90 -15.99 5.81
C ASP A 121 -8.96 -15.04 5.06
N PRO A 122 -7.91 -15.52 4.38
CA PRO A 122 -7.01 -14.68 3.59
C PRO A 122 -7.71 -13.92 2.45
N LYS A 123 -8.95 -14.26 2.10
CA LYS A 123 -9.78 -13.58 1.09
C LYS A 123 -10.72 -12.52 1.66
N SER A 124 -10.78 -12.35 2.97
CA SER A 124 -11.57 -11.31 3.61
C SER A 124 -11.04 -9.93 3.20
N THR A 125 -11.81 -9.20 2.41
CA THR A 125 -11.40 -8.00 1.64
C THR A 125 -11.21 -6.73 2.48
N ASN A 126 -11.24 -6.84 3.80
CA ASN A 126 -10.96 -5.73 4.70
C ASN A 126 -9.59 -5.97 5.34
N PHE A 127 -8.74 -4.94 5.34
CA PHE A 127 -7.53 -4.74 6.18
C PHE A 127 -7.79 -4.97 7.70
N GLN A 128 -8.46 -6.04 8.09
CA GLN A 128 -9.05 -6.25 9.43
C GLN A 128 -8.92 -7.71 9.89
N GLN A 129 -8.14 -8.54 9.19
CA GLN A 129 -8.05 -9.98 9.46
C GLN A 129 -6.62 -10.54 9.28
N SER A 130 -5.64 -9.68 9.52
CA SER A 130 -4.24 -10.01 9.77
C SER A 130 -3.94 -9.74 11.25
N ASP A 131 -2.78 -10.21 11.72
CA ASP A 131 -2.27 -9.88 13.06
C ASP A 131 -2.45 -8.38 13.36
N PRO A 132 -3.25 -8.01 14.39
CA PRO A 132 -3.55 -6.61 14.71
C PRO A 132 -2.30 -5.80 15.05
N TRP A 133 -1.25 -6.44 15.57
CA TRP A 133 0.03 -5.80 15.83
C TRP A 133 0.73 -5.41 14.52
N ALA A 134 0.73 -6.33 13.56
CA ALA A 134 1.25 -6.12 12.21
C ALA A 134 0.54 -4.95 11.51
N GLU A 135 -0.79 -4.89 11.61
CA GLU A 135 -1.59 -3.81 11.02
C GLU A 135 -1.34 -2.46 11.71
N PHE A 136 -1.24 -2.44 13.03
CA PHE A 136 -0.89 -1.23 13.77
C PHE A 136 0.45 -0.65 13.32
N VAL A 137 1.49 -1.49 13.30
CA VAL A 137 2.84 -1.08 12.87
C VAL A 137 2.82 -0.63 11.42
N LEU A 138 2.22 -1.42 10.52
CA LEU A 138 2.15 -1.08 9.10
C LEU A 138 1.41 0.24 8.86
N SER A 139 0.27 0.45 9.54
CA SER A 139 -0.49 1.70 9.47
C SER A 139 0.34 2.88 9.93
N LEU A 140 1.05 2.74 11.06
CA LEU A 140 1.93 3.77 11.59
C LEU A 140 3.05 4.12 10.60
N GLY A 141 3.70 3.14 10.00
CA GLY A 141 4.74 3.38 8.99
C GLY A 141 4.18 4.04 7.73
N VAL A 142 3.11 3.50 7.16
CA VAL A 142 2.55 3.97 5.88
C VAL A 142 1.88 5.33 6.03
N THR A 143 1.14 5.58 7.09
CA THR A 143 0.30 6.80 7.21
C THR A 143 0.82 7.80 8.23
N GLY A 144 1.71 7.38 9.13
CA GLY A 144 2.08 8.16 10.31
C GLY A 144 1.10 8.00 11.47
N GLU A 145 0.06 7.16 11.33
CA GLU A 145 -0.97 6.97 12.34
C GLU A 145 -1.26 5.48 12.52
N GLY A 146 -1.34 5.03 13.78
CA GLY A 146 -1.71 3.67 14.14
C GLY A 146 -2.64 3.70 15.35
N ALA A 147 -3.64 2.81 15.36
CA ALA A 147 -4.51 2.63 16.51
C ALA A 147 -4.67 1.15 16.84
N LEU A 148 -4.82 0.85 18.12
CA LEU A 148 -5.23 -0.45 18.64
C LEU A 148 -6.42 -0.27 19.55
N ARG A 149 -7.46 -1.08 19.37
CA ARG A 149 -8.71 -1.00 20.11
C ARG A 149 -8.99 -2.35 20.77
N LEU A 150 -9.21 -2.32 22.08
CA LEU A 150 -9.82 -3.43 22.81
C LEU A 150 -11.34 -3.38 22.62
N TRP A 151 -11.95 -4.52 22.32
CA TRP A 151 -13.39 -4.60 22.14
C TRP A 151 -13.92 -6.01 22.37
N GLN A 152 -15.24 -6.12 22.56
CA GLN A 152 -15.93 -7.40 22.72
C GLN A 152 -16.80 -7.70 21.48
N PRO A 153 -16.40 -8.65 20.62
CA PRO A 153 -17.20 -9.02 19.46
C PRO A 153 -18.49 -9.73 19.89
N ALA A 154 -19.62 -9.35 19.29
CA ALA A 154 -20.91 -9.98 19.58
C ALA A 154 -20.88 -11.51 19.41
N ARG A 155 -20.11 -12.02 18.44
CA ARG A 155 -19.94 -13.46 18.17
C ARG A 155 -19.28 -14.24 19.31
N TYR A 156 -18.58 -13.57 20.23
CA TYR A 156 -17.95 -14.18 21.41
C TYR A 156 -18.53 -13.66 22.71
N ALA A 157 -19.68 -12.97 22.68
CA ALA A 157 -20.29 -12.44 23.91
C ALA A 157 -20.57 -13.54 24.95
N GLU A 158 -20.88 -14.75 24.48
CA GLU A 158 -21.19 -15.93 25.29
C GLU A 158 -20.05 -16.96 25.32
N ALA A 159 -18.81 -16.59 24.96
CA ALA A 159 -17.69 -17.54 25.00
C ALA A 159 -17.52 -18.11 26.42
N ASP A 160 -17.33 -19.44 26.53
CA ASP A 160 -17.18 -20.14 27.81
C ASP A 160 -16.02 -19.60 28.64
N ASP A 161 -14.90 -19.30 27.97
CA ASP A 161 -13.77 -18.60 28.59
C ASP A 161 -13.97 -17.08 28.49
N PRO A 162 -14.08 -16.36 29.64
CA PRO A 162 -14.22 -14.91 29.65
C PRO A 162 -13.10 -14.18 28.91
N ILE A 163 -11.88 -14.73 28.89
CA ILE A 163 -10.74 -14.08 28.26
C ILE A 163 -10.86 -14.05 26.73
N HIS A 164 -11.55 -15.03 26.15
CA HIS A 164 -11.83 -15.09 24.72
C HIS A 164 -12.89 -14.09 24.28
N ARG A 165 -13.54 -13.38 25.21
CA ARG A 165 -14.52 -12.34 24.89
C ARG A 165 -13.86 -11.03 24.49
N ILE A 166 -12.64 -10.79 24.96
CA ILE A 166 -11.88 -9.56 24.71
C ILE A 166 -10.99 -9.76 23.48
N HIS A 167 -11.11 -8.87 22.50
CA HIS A 167 -10.34 -8.93 21.27
C HIS A 167 -9.57 -7.64 21.03
N LEU A 168 -8.48 -7.79 20.28
CA LEU A 168 -7.68 -6.69 19.77
C LEU A 168 -8.04 -6.43 18.31
N HIS A 169 -8.24 -5.16 17.97
CA HIS A 169 -8.54 -4.69 16.63
C HIS A 169 -7.62 -3.53 16.27
N ALA A 170 -7.19 -3.46 15.00
CA ALA A 170 -6.46 -2.31 14.47
C ALA A 170 -7.41 -1.47 13.59
N PRO A 171 -7.95 -0.34 14.09
CA PRO A 171 -8.70 0.59 13.26
C PRO A 171 -7.93 1.06 12.02
N LYS A 172 -8.66 1.31 10.93
CA LYS A 172 -8.06 1.85 9.69
C LYS A 172 -7.58 3.29 9.93
N ALA A 173 -6.46 3.67 9.31
CA ALA A 173 -5.98 5.05 9.38
C ALA A 173 -7.07 6.06 8.98
N GLY A 174 -7.14 7.17 9.73
CA GLY A 174 -8.16 8.21 9.53
C GLY A 174 -9.56 7.88 10.05
N THR A 175 -9.78 6.72 10.69
CA THR A 175 -11.07 6.39 11.35
C THR A 175 -11.11 6.70 12.83
N VAL A 176 -9.96 6.98 13.44
CA VAL A 176 -9.84 7.36 14.85
C VAL A 176 -9.45 8.83 14.91
N THR A 177 -10.18 9.61 15.69
CA THR A 177 -9.88 11.01 16.00
C THR A 177 -9.69 11.16 17.49
N VAL A 178 -8.64 11.86 17.90
CA VAL A 178 -8.30 12.10 19.30
C VAL A 178 -8.33 13.60 19.56
N ASP A 179 -9.30 14.02 20.36
CA ASP A 179 -9.41 15.41 20.81
C ASP A 179 -8.62 15.57 22.11
N ARG A 180 -7.75 16.58 22.13
CA ARG A 180 -6.87 16.87 23.27
C ARG A 180 -7.17 18.25 23.82
N SER A 181 -7.10 18.37 25.15
CA SER A 181 -7.22 19.64 25.85
C SER A 181 -6.10 20.60 25.45
N GLU A 182 -6.48 21.85 25.17
CA GLU A 182 -5.55 22.91 24.79
C GLU A 182 -4.60 23.29 25.95
N SER A 183 -4.96 23.02 27.20
CA SER A 183 -4.22 23.50 28.37
C SER A 183 -3.03 22.63 28.76
N ASP A 184 -3.16 21.31 28.66
CA ASP A 184 -2.19 20.32 29.16
C ASP A 184 -1.90 19.20 28.14
N GLY A 185 -2.58 19.19 26.99
CA GLY A 185 -2.43 18.15 25.97
C GLY A 185 -2.99 16.79 26.38
N PHE A 186 -3.75 16.73 27.48
CA PHE A 186 -4.45 15.53 27.89
C PHE A 186 -5.51 15.14 26.86
N ILE A 187 -5.80 13.85 26.71
CA ILE A 187 -6.83 13.38 25.78
C ILE A 187 -8.18 13.57 26.46
N ASP A 188 -9.06 14.38 25.89
CA ASP A 188 -10.41 14.58 26.43
C ASP A 188 -11.38 13.54 25.87
N GLU A 189 -11.23 13.22 24.59
CA GLU A 189 -12.14 12.33 23.86
C GLU A 189 -11.39 11.54 22.78
N ILE A 190 -11.73 10.26 22.63
CA ILE A 190 -11.34 9.45 21.48
C ILE A 190 -12.60 9.00 20.75
N ARG A 191 -12.71 9.33 19.47
CA ARG A 191 -13.82 8.93 18.61
C ARG A 191 -13.33 7.97 17.54
N TYR A 192 -14.07 6.88 17.33
CA TYR A 192 -13.80 5.85 16.34
C TYR A 192 -15.02 5.66 15.42
N THR A 193 -14.85 5.93 14.13
CA THR A 193 -15.89 5.72 13.12
C THR A 193 -15.69 4.37 12.41
N TYR A 194 -16.67 3.48 12.50
CA TYR A 194 -16.69 2.19 11.79
C TYR A 194 -17.83 2.16 10.77
N HIS A 195 -17.97 1.06 10.02
CA HIS A 195 -18.90 1.03 8.87
C HIS A 195 -20.37 1.24 9.27
N SER A 196 -20.78 0.74 10.43
CA SER A 196 -22.16 0.79 10.91
C SER A 196 -22.45 1.88 11.94
N GLY A 197 -21.45 2.68 12.34
CA GLY A 197 -21.65 3.67 13.39
C GLY A 197 -20.38 4.34 13.89
N GLU A 198 -20.51 4.97 15.04
CA GLU A 198 -19.44 5.71 15.70
C GLU A 198 -19.40 5.32 17.18
N GLU A 199 -18.20 5.23 17.73
CA GLU A 199 -17.98 5.05 19.17
C GLU A 199 -17.21 6.26 19.69
N THR A 200 -17.65 6.79 20.82
CA THR A 200 -16.96 7.88 21.52
C THR A 200 -16.57 7.43 22.91
N GLN A 201 -15.28 7.52 23.23
CA GLN A 201 -14.74 7.26 24.54
C GLN A 201 -14.41 8.59 25.24
N THR A 202 -14.91 8.74 26.46
CA THR A 202 -14.54 9.82 27.39
C THR A 202 -14.03 9.19 28.69
N MET A 203 -13.17 9.92 29.42
CA MET A 203 -12.57 9.41 30.65
C MET A 203 -12.92 10.30 31.84
N ASP A 204 -13.39 9.68 32.92
CA ASP A 204 -13.67 10.33 34.20
C ASP A 204 -12.90 9.58 35.31
N GLY A 205 -11.74 10.13 35.70
CA GLY A 205 -10.80 9.46 36.59
C GLY A 205 -10.28 8.15 35.99
N ASP A 206 -10.58 7.03 36.66
CA ASP A 206 -10.13 5.70 36.24
C ASP A 206 -11.12 4.99 35.28
N VAL A 207 -12.32 5.56 35.11
CA VAL A 207 -13.41 4.96 34.34
C VAL A 207 -13.49 5.55 32.95
N VAL A 208 -13.53 4.68 31.94
CA VAL A 208 -13.83 5.04 30.55
C VAL A 208 -15.32 4.83 30.29
N ALA A 209 -15.99 5.86 29.81
CA ALA A 209 -17.36 5.79 29.32
C ALA A 209 -17.36 5.67 27.80
N ILE A 210 -18.06 4.67 27.27
CA ILE A 210 -18.13 4.34 25.84
C ILE A 210 -19.57 4.60 25.39
N ALA A 211 -19.75 5.62 24.57
CA ALA A 211 -21.02 5.95 23.94
C ALA A 211 -21.06 5.39 22.51
N THR A 212 -22.12 4.65 22.18
CA THR A 212 -22.42 4.19 20.82
C THR A 212 -23.85 4.59 20.45
N PRO A 213 -24.17 4.85 19.18
CA PRO A 213 -25.49 5.33 18.77
C PRO A 213 -26.62 4.31 18.96
N GLU A 214 -26.28 3.04 19.17
CA GLU A 214 -27.24 1.94 19.35
C GLU A 214 -27.58 1.70 20.83
N ALA A 215 -26.81 2.27 21.76
CA ALA A 215 -27.00 2.11 23.20
C ALA A 215 -27.66 3.36 23.80
N ASP A 216 -28.75 3.15 24.55
CA ASP A 216 -29.43 4.25 25.25
C ASP A 216 -28.56 4.84 26.38
N ASP A 217 -27.72 4.00 27.01
CA ASP A 217 -26.80 4.38 28.08
C ASP A 217 -25.35 4.04 27.70
N PRO A 218 -24.37 4.90 28.05
CA PRO A 218 -22.95 4.62 27.79
C PRO A 218 -22.45 3.45 28.65
N LEU A 219 -21.67 2.56 28.04
CA LEU A 219 -21.00 1.48 28.76
C LEU A 219 -19.82 2.05 29.55
N THR A 220 -19.81 1.83 30.86
CA THR A 220 -18.71 2.25 31.73
C THR A 220 -17.79 1.09 32.06
N VAL A 221 -16.48 1.32 31.94
CA VAL A 221 -15.44 0.33 32.19
C VAL A 221 -14.39 0.95 33.10
N ASP A 222 -14.14 0.33 34.27
CA ASP A 222 -12.99 0.68 35.10
C ASP A 222 -11.72 0.16 34.44
N SER A 223 -10.90 1.10 33.96
CA SER A 223 -9.72 0.84 33.15
C SER A 223 -8.41 1.15 33.91
N GLY A 224 -8.52 1.65 35.15
CA GLY A 224 -7.37 2.19 35.89
C GLY A 224 -6.75 3.41 35.19
N GLY A 225 -7.57 4.25 34.57
CA GLY A 225 -7.14 5.50 33.91
C GLY A 225 -6.46 5.27 32.55
N ARG A 226 -6.82 4.19 31.85
CA ARG A 226 -6.24 3.84 30.55
C ARG A 226 -7.31 3.78 29.47
N TRP A 227 -7.04 4.44 28.35
CA TRP A 227 -7.89 4.36 27.17
C TRP A 227 -7.96 2.94 26.61
N LEU A 228 -9.15 2.52 26.17
CA LEU A 228 -9.34 1.24 25.50
C LEU A 228 -8.92 1.30 24.02
N ILE A 229 -8.72 2.52 23.50
CA ILE A 229 -8.09 2.79 22.21
C ILE A 229 -6.73 3.43 22.45
N GLN A 230 -5.66 2.69 22.11
CA GLN A 230 -4.32 3.24 22.05
C GLN A 230 -4.10 3.86 20.67
N TYR A 231 -4.02 5.19 20.60
CA TYR A 231 -3.71 5.93 19.38
C TYR A 231 -2.27 6.44 19.40
N THR A 232 -1.54 6.22 18.31
CA THR A 232 -0.17 6.69 18.13
C THR A 232 -0.08 7.46 16.81
N ALA A 233 0.55 8.64 16.86
CA ALA A 233 0.87 9.44 15.69
C ALA A 233 2.37 9.72 15.65
N GLY A 234 2.94 9.68 14.45
CA GLY A 234 4.36 9.89 14.17
C GLY A 234 4.59 10.22 12.70
N GLU A 235 5.86 10.23 12.30
CA GLU A 235 6.22 10.44 10.90
C GLU A 235 6.07 9.15 10.09
N SER A 236 5.48 9.28 8.90
CA SER A 236 5.42 8.17 7.95
C SER A 236 6.80 7.90 7.33
N ILE A 237 7.13 6.62 7.12
CA ILE A 237 8.31 6.21 6.34
C ILE A 237 8.21 6.63 4.87
N PHE A 238 7.01 6.98 4.38
CA PHE A 238 6.78 7.54 3.05
C PHE A 238 7.08 9.04 3.04
N THR A 239 8.35 9.36 3.28
CA THR A 239 8.86 10.73 3.18
C THR A 239 8.70 11.27 1.76
N PRO A 240 8.67 12.61 1.55
CA PRO A 240 8.64 13.19 0.21
C PRO A 240 9.76 12.70 -0.70
N SER A 241 10.95 12.44 -0.15
CA SER A 241 12.09 11.92 -0.90
C SER A 241 11.86 10.48 -1.38
N VAL A 242 11.33 9.62 -0.51
CA VAL A 242 10.97 8.23 -0.86
C VAL A 242 9.90 8.19 -1.95
N LYS A 243 8.86 9.04 -1.84
CA LYS A 243 7.81 9.16 -2.88
C LYS A 243 8.39 9.60 -4.23
N ARG A 244 9.29 10.58 -4.24
CA ARG A 244 9.97 11.03 -5.47
C ARG A 244 10.80 9.92 -6.11
N LEU A 245 11.50 9.12 -5.31
CA LEU A 245 12.28 7.99 -5.80
C LEU A 245 11.38 6.92 -6.42
N GLN A 246 10.26 6.58 -5.78
CA GLN A 246 9.27 5.66 -6.35
C GLN A 246 8.70 6.16 -7.68
N ASN A 247 8.36 7.45 -7.77
CA ASN A 247 7.88 8.06 -9.01
C ASN A 247 8.95 8.04 -10.10
N ALA A 248 10.21 8.30 -9.76
CA ALA A 248 11.33 8.21 -10.70
C ALA A 248 11.56 6.79 -11.22
N LEU A 249 11.42 5.77 -10.35
CA LEU A 249 11.46 4.37 -10.73
C LEU A 249 10.34 4.02 -11.72
N ASN A 250 9.09 4.37 -11.39
CA ASN A 250 7.95 4.14 -12.27
C ASN A 250 8.13 4.82 -13.64
N HIS A 251 8.64 6.06 -13.65
CA HIS A 251 8.97 6.77 -14.88
C HIS A 251 10.06 6.06 -15.70
N ALA A 252 11.16 5.64 -15.06
CA ALA A 252 12.25 4.94 -15.74
C ALA A 252 11.80 3.61 -16.35
N LEU A 253 11.02 2.81 -15.61
CA LEU A 253 10.45 1.55 -16.08
C LEU A 253 9.53 1.77 -17.28
N THR A 254 8.63 2.75 -17.18
CA THR A 254 7.71 3.10 -18.27
C THR A 254 8.46 3.58 -19.52
N MET A 255 9.47 4.44 -19.36
CA MET A 255 10.27 4.93 -20.48
C MET A 255 11.14 3.86 -21.12
N MET A 256 11.64 2.89 -20.34
CA MET A 256 12.39 1.75 -20.88
C MET A 256 11.53 0.91 -21.82
N VAL A 257 10.30 0.56 -21.39
CA VAL A 257 9.35 -0.17 -22.24
C VAL A 257 8.96 0.66 -23.45
N ARG A 258 8.62 1.93 -23.25
CA ARG A 258 8.24 2.83 -24.35
C ARG A 258 9.36 3.02 -25.37
N ASN A 259 10.60 3.18 -24.93
CA ASN A 259 11.74 3.27 -25.83
C ASN A 259 11.95 1.95 -26.57
N SER A 260 11.76 0.80 -25.94
CA SER A 260 11.83 -0.49 -26.61
C SER A 260 10.73 -0.65 -27.68
N GLU A 261 9.51 -0.22 -27.39
CA GLU A 261 8.39 -0.28 -28.34
C GLU A 261 8.57 0.70 -29.50
N VAL A 262 9.05 1.93 -29.23
CA VAL A 262 9.15 3.00 -30.23
C VAL A 262 10.46 2.95 -31.03
N ALA A 263 11.57 2.48 -30.45
CA ALA A 263 12.86 2.44 -31.15
C ALA A 263 12.87 1.52 -32.39
N GLY A 264 11.91 0.59 -32.50
CA GLY A 264 11.70 -0.22 -33.70
C GLY A 264 11.07 0.55 -34.87
N PHE A 265 10.46 1.71 -34.63
CA PHE A 265 9.76 2.49 -35.64
C PHE A 265 10.54 3.77 -35.95
N ARG A 266 11.12 3.84 -37.16
CA ARG A 266 11.71 5.07 -37.68
C ARG A 266 10.61 6.05 -38.08
N GLU A 267 10.45 7.12 -37.33
CA GLU A 267 9.66 8.27 -37.77
C GLU A 267 10.47 9.08 -38.78
N LYS A 268 10.04 9.07 -40.05
CA LYS A 268 10.64 9.92 -41.10
C LYS A 268 9.85 11.22 -41.16
N VAL A 269 10.45 12.31 -40.70
CA VAL A 269 9.89 13.65 -40.87
C VAL A 269 10.49 14.27 -42.13
N PHE A 270 9.65 14.46 -43.15
CA PHE A 270 10.05 15.16 -44.35
C PHE A 270 9.66 16.64 -44.25
N ALA A 271 10.64 17.51 -44.00
CA ALA A 271 10.39 18.95 -43.84
C ALA A 271 10.19 19.69 -45.18
N ASN A 272 10.66 19.12 -46.29
CA ASN A 272 10.61 19.69 -47.65
C ASN A 272 10.28 18.62 -48.71
N ALA A 273 9.45 17.62 -48.39
CA ALA A 273 8.99 16.72 -49.43
C ALA A 273 8.01 17.46 -50.33
N GLU A 274 8.39 17.69 -51.59
CA GLU A 274 7.40 17.94 -52.63
C GLU A 274 6.54 16.68 -52.77
N LEU A 275 5.25 16.83 -52.48
CA LEU A 275 4.22 15.87 -52.84
C LEU A 275 4.35 15.62 -54.36
N PRO A 276 4.44 14.35 -54.83
CA PRO A 276 4.43 14.07 -56.25
C PRO A 276 3.17 14.68 -56.89
N GLU A 277 3.31 15.37 -58.01
CA GLU A 277 2.16 15.87 -58.76
C GLU A 277 1.34 14.68 -59.30
N GLY A 278 0.14 14.49 -58.75
CA GLY A 278 -0.80 13.45 -59.15
C GLY A 278 -1.94 13.26 -58.16
N ASP A 279 -3.08 12.73 -58.62
CA ASP A 279 -4.23 12.42 -57.76
C ASP A 279 -3.86 11.34 -56.74
N VAL A 280 -3.72 11.75 -55.48
CA VAL A 280 -3.42 10.83 -54.37
C VAL A 280 -4.75 10.29 -53.82
N GLU A 281 -4.95 8.98 -53.89
CA GLU A 281 -6.07 8.34 -53.18
C GLU A 281 -5.90 8.49 -51.67
N ARG A 282 -6.76 9.31 -51.07
CA ARG A 282 -6.75 9.59 -49.63
C ARG A 282 -7.50 8.49 -48.88
N GLY A 283 -6.75 7.64 -48.17
CA GLY A 283 -7.31 6.71 -47.20
C GLY A 283 -7.82 7.42 -45.92
N PRO A 284 -8.72 6.80 -45.14
CA PRO A 284 -9.27 7.40 -43.94
C PRO A 284 -8.26 7.28 -42.79
N GLY A 285 -7.40 8.30 -42.67
CA GLY A 285 -6.51 8.47 -41.52
C GLY A 285 -5.02 8.37 -41.87
N ARG A 286 -4.39 9.55 -41.98
CA ARG A 286 -2.97 9.82 -42.27
C ARG A 286 -2.52 9.45 -43.69
N ASP A 287 -1.95 10.43 -44.38
CA ASP A 287 -1.33 10.27 -45.70
C ASP A 287 -0.12 9.32 -45.58
N LEU A 288 -0.35 8.06 -45.94
CA LEU A 288 0.68 7.01 -45.90
C LEU A 288 1.40 7.00 -47.25
N TYR A 289 2.54 7.69 -47.34
CA TYR A 289 3.39 7.65 -48.52
C TYR A 289 4.14 6.30 -48.58
N LEU A 290 3.62 5.35 -49.35
CA LEU A 290 4.45 4.26 -49.85
C LEU A 290 5.36 4.84 -50.93
N TYR A 291 6.65 5.05 -50.61
CA TYR A 291 7.66 5.14 -51.65
C TYR A 291 7.71 3.78 -52.34
N GLY A 292 7.04 3.69 -53.49
CA GLY A 292 7.24 2.60 -54.43
C GLY A 292 8.71 2.57 -54.82
N VAL A 293 9.35 1.42 -54.62
CA VAL A 293 10.53 1.05 -55.40
C VAL A 293 10.17 1.33 -56.86
N PRO A 294 10.96 2.12 -57.62
CA PRO A 294 10.70 2.30 -59.04
C PRO A 294 10.63 0.89 -59.64
N ALA A 295 9.61 0.60 -60.43
CA ALA A 295 9.61 -0.61 -61.25
C ALA A 295 10.76 -0.45 -62.26
N GLY A 296 11.96 -0.81 -61.82
CA GLY A 296 13.19 -0.76 -62.58
C GLY A 296 13.15 -1.83 -63.65
N ASP A 297 13.57 -1.43 -64.84
CA ASP A 297 13.83 -2.29 -65.99
C ASP A 297 14.51 -3.62 -65.55
N PRO A 298 13.88 -4.78 -65.78
CA PRO A 298 14.40 -6.08 -65.36
C PRO A 298 15.69 -6.50 -66.09
N SER A 299 16.22 -5.67 -67.00
CA SER A 299 17.45 -5.93 -67.75
C SER A 299 18.71 -5.26 -67.21
N SER A 300 18.63 -4.46 -66.14
CA SER A 300 19.81 -3.82 -65.54
C SER A 300 20.57 -4.79 -64.59
N PRO A 301 21.85 -5.10 -64.84
CA PRO A 301 22.64 -5.99 -64.00
C PRO A 301 23.11 -5.37 -62.67
N GLU A 302 22.70 -4.13 -62.34
CA GLU A 302 23.17 -3.41 -61.15
C GLU A 302 22.25 -3.52 -59.92
N TYR A 303 21.15 -4.28 -59.99
CA TYR A 303 20.31 -4.58 -58.83
C TYR A 303 20.22 -6.09 -58.61
N ALA A 304 21.23 -6.65 -57.95
CA ALA A 304 20.99 -7.88 -57.21
C ALA A 304 20.02 -7.54 -56.07
N PRO A 305 18.84 -8.18 -55.97
CA PRO A 305 18.03 -8.06 -54.76
C PRO A 305 18.93 -8.50 -53.61
N VAL A 306 18.98 -7.69 -52.55
CA VAL A 306 19.59 -8.13 -51.30
C VAL A 306 18.80 -9.37 -50.91
N THR A 307 19.42 -10.55 -51.04
CA THR A 307 18.96 -11.76 -50.39
C THR A 307 18.88 -11.41 -48.92
N ILE A 308 17.66 -11.16 -48.44
CA ILE A 308 17.35 -11.21 -47.04
C ILE A 308 17.78 -12.62 -46.65
N HIS A 309 18.90 -12.73 -45.94
CA HIS A 309 19.18 -13.93 -45.21
C HIS A 309 18.00 -14.08 -44.24
N GLU A 310 17.07 -14.96 -44.59
CA GLU A 310 16.20 -15.60 -43.63
C GLU A 310 17.15 -16.30 -42.67
N SER A 311 17.56 -15.55 -41.64
CA SER A 311 18.19 -16.13 -40.45
C SER A 311 17.25 -17.23 -40.00
N GLU A 312 17.76 -18.44 -40.12
CA GLU A 312 17.08 -19.71 -39.90
C GLU A 312 16.24 -19.70 -38.61
N PRO A 313 15.12 -20.45 -38.58
CA PRO A 313 14.36 -20.61 -37.34
C PRO A 313 15.31 -21.13 -36.26
N VAL A 314 15.36 -20.42 -35.14
CA VAL A 314 16.13 -20.84 -33.96
C VAL A 314 15.68 -22.24 -33.59
N ASP A 315 16.60 -23.21 -33.68
CA ASP A 315 16.34 -24.60 -33.30
C ASP A 315 15.89 -24.66 -31.84
N ASN A 316 14.68 -25.14 -31.59
CA ASN A 316 14.11 -25.28 -30.26
C ASN A 316 14.97 -26.14 -29.31
N ALA A 317 15.84 -27.00 -29.85
CA ALA A 317 16.81 -27.76 -29.03
C ALA A 317 17.87 -26.84 -28.37
N SER A 318 18.25 -25.75 -29.04
CA SER A 318 19.21 -24.78 -28.51
C SER A 318 18.61 -23.86 -27.43
N LEU A 319 17.29 -23.60 -27.50
CA LEU A 319 16.56 -22.83 -26.48
C LEU A 319 16.35 -23.66 -25.19
N GLY A 320 16.14 -24.98 -25.33
CA GLY A 320 15.99 -25.91 -24.19
C GLY A 320 17.26 -26.01 -23.33
N ALA A 321 18.43 -26.07 -23.96
CA ALA A 321 19.71 -26.13 -23.25
C ALA A 321 20.05 -24.84 -22.46
N ALA A 322 19.59 -23.67 -22.96
CA ALA A 322 19.77 -22.39 -22.27
C ALA A 322 18.85 -22.22 -21.04
N ILE A 323 17.69 -22.89 -21.03
CA ILE A 323 16.74 -22.87 -19.91
C ILE A 323 17.19 -23.83 -18.80
N GLU A 324 17.80 -24.97 -19.14
CA GLU A 324 18.36 -25.90 -18.14
C GLU A 324 19.58 -25.34 -17.39
N GLY A 325 20.39 -24.49 -18.02
CA GLY A 325 21.51 -23.81 -17.36
C GLY A 325 21.08 -22.85 -16.23
N ARG A 326 19.85 -22.34 -16.24
CA ARG A 326 19.32 -21.43 -15.21
C ARG A 326 18.72 -22.13 -14.00
N ARG A 327 18.40 -23.44 -14.08
CA ARG A 327 17.91 -24.21 -12.92
C ARG A 327 19.00 -24.62 -11.92
N VAL A 328 20.27 -24.46 -12.27
CA VAL A 328 21.40 -24.80 -11.38
C VAL A 328 21.70 -23.70 -10.34
N PHE A 329 21.13 -22.49 -10.47
CA PHE A 329 21.35 -21.39 -9.51
C PHE A 329 20.29 -21.24 -8.40
N ASN A 330 19.23 -22.05 -8.39
CA ASN A 330 18.17 -22.00 -7.35
C ASN A 330 18.19 -23.20 -6.37
N LEU A 331 19.35 -23.83 -6.17
CA LEU A 331 19.52 -24.98 -5.26
C LEU A 331 20.61 -24.74 -4.21
N VAL A 332 20.61 -23.57 -3.53
CA VAL A 332 21.41 -23.33 -2.29
C VAL A 332 20.66 -22.45 -1.26
N ALA A 333 19.33 -22.39 -1.27
CA ALA A 333 18.57 -21.64 -0.24
C ALA A 333 17.54 -22.52 0.49
N ALA A 334 17.92 -23.77 0.77
CA ALA A 334 17.21 -24.66 1.68
C ALA A 334 18.23 -25.37 2.57
N ALA A 335 18.88 -24.59 3.44
CA ALA A 335 19.59 -25.04 4.63
C ALA A 335 20.02 -23.79 5.41
N TYR A 336 19.16 -23.32 6.32
CA TYR A 336 19.45 -22.91 7.71
C TYR A 336 18.17 -22.39 8.34
#